data_AF-A0A7R9U756-F1
#
_entry.id   AF-A0A7R9U756-F1
#
_cell.length_a   1.000
_cell.length_b   1.000
_cell.length_c   1.000
_cell.angle_alpha   90.00
_cell.angle_beta   90.00
_cell.angle_gamma   90.00
#
_symmetry.space_group_name_H-M   'P 1'
#
loop_
_entity.id
_entity.type
_entity.pdbx_description
1 polymer ?
#
loop_
_entity_poly.entity_id
_entity_poly.type
_entity_poly.pdbx_seq_one_letter_code
_entity_poly.pdbx_strand_id
1 'polypeptide(L)'
;TICAQMAIKVFRKGEIIFLQGDQSDGYYFILHGNAVVFATSDVGAIKSIDRSRPIGRFQDALGAKLTTLQSNSGFGEVSFLSDSKHVAPRTASIISGGGGEIEIDGKKNKKEIH
;
A
#
# COMPACT_ATOMS: atom_id res chain seq x y z
N THR A 1 -16.70 11.58 12.45
CA THR A 1 -17.00 11.11 11.08
C THR A 1 -15.72 10.58 10.47
N ILE A 2 -15.75 9.45 9.75
CA ILE A 2 -14.55 8.76 9.21
C ILE A 2 -13.69 9.70 8.35
N CYS A 3 -14.31 10.55 7.53
CA CYS A 3 -13.61 11.53 6.69
C CYS A 3 -12.72 12.52 7.47
N ALA A 4 -13.02 12.79 8.75
CA ALA A 4 -12.22 13.70 9.57
C ALA A 4 -10.94 13.06 10.14
N GLN A 5 -10.77 11.74 9.96
CA GLN A 5 -9.61 10.97 10.46
C GLN A 5 -8.69 10.50 9.33
N MET A 6 -9.03 10.80 8.08
CA MET A 6 -8.25 10.43 6.90
C MET A 6 -7.07 11.38 6.69
N ALA A 7 -5.98 10.86 6.14
CA ALA A 7 -4.79 11.62 5.80
C ALA A 7 -4.46 11.44 4.31
N ILE A 8 -4.16 12.55 3.63
CA ILE A 8 -3.74 12.54 2.23
C ILE A 8 -2.23 12.26 2.18
N LYS A 9 -1.82 11.30 1.34
CA LYS A 9 -0.42 11.07 0.97
C LYS A 9 -0.25 11.17 -0.55
N VAL A 10 0.78 11.87 -0.99
CA VAL A 10 1.09 12.06 -2.40
C VAL A 10 2.28 11.19 -2.76
N PHE A 11 2.17 10.46 -3.88
CA PHE A 11 3.22 9.56 -4.35
C PHE A 11 3.65 9.91 -5.77
N ARG A 12 4.95 10.02 -5.98
CA ARG A 12 5.54 10.18 -7.32
C ARG A 12 5.45 8.88 -8.10
N LYS A 13 5.57 9.00 -9.43
CA LYS A 13 5.60 7.84 -10.32
C LYS A 13 6.72 6.87 -9.93
N GLY A 14 6.36 5.60 -9.75
CA GLY A 14 7.28 4.52 -9.41
C GLY A 14 7.63 4.44 -7.91
N GLU A 15 7.02 5.26 -7.05
CA GLU A 15 7.18 5.11 -5.60
C GLU A 15 6.38 3.93 -5.08
N ILE A 16 6.95 3.27 -4.06
CA ILE A 16 6.33 2.15 -3.36
C ILE A 16 5.33 2.70 -2.34
N ILE A 17 4.08 2.27 -2.44
CA ILE A 17 3.07 2.58 -1.42
C ILE A 17 3.19 1.57 -0.28
N PHE A 18 3.23 0.28 -0.61
CA PHE A 18 3.65 -0.80 0.29
C PHE A 18 4.06 -2.04 -0.50
N LEU A 19 4.78 -2.95 0.15
CA LEU A 19 5.21 -4.22 -0.42
C LEU A 19 4.40 -5.40 0.14
N GLN A 20 4.26 -6.46 -0.64
CA GLN A 20 3.67 -7.72 -0.16
C GLN A 20 4.48 -8.25 1.03
N GLY A 21 3.78 -8.69 2.07
CA GLY A 21 4.37 -9.10 3.34
C GLY A 21 4.49 -7.96 4.36
N ASP A 22 4.34 -6.69 3.97
CA ASP A 22 4.35 -5.57 4.92
C ASP A 22 3.21 -5.71 5.92
N GLN A 23 3.44 -5.28 7.16
CA GLN A 23 2.35 -5.15 8.12
C GLN A 23 1.34 -4.14 7.61
N SER A 24 0.07 -4.53 7.65
CA SER A 24 -0.98 -3.62 7.23
C SER A 24 -1.19 -2.48 8.22
N ASP A 25 -1.34 -1.26 7.71
CA ASP A 25 -1.49 -0.03 8.48
C ASP A 25 -2.83 0.68 8.22
N GLY A 26 -3.66 0.16 7.31
CA GLY A 26 -4.97 0.75 7.00
C GLY A 26 -5.48 0.47 5.60
N TYR A 27 -6.57 1.17 5.27
CA TYR A 27 -7.23 1.12 3.98
C TYR A 27 -6.93 2.39 3.17
N TYR A 28 -6.87 2.24 1.85
CA TYR A 28 -6.41 3.29 0.95
C TYR A 28 -7.44 3.52 -0.16
N PHE A 29 -7.56 4.77 -0.58
CA PHE A 29 -8.42 5.19 -1.68
C PHE A 29 -7.64 6.10 -2.63
N ILE A 30 -7.67 5.81 -3.93
CA ILE A 30 -6.97 6.62 -4.92
C ILE A 30 -7.84 7.82 -5.27
N LEU A 31 -7.40 9.03 -4.94
CA LEU A 31 -8.10 10.26 -5.35
C LEU A 31 -7.78 10.59 -6.80
N HIS A 32 -6.49 10.71 -7.11
CA HIS A 32 -5.99 11.07 -8.44
C HIS A 32 -4.90 10.08 -8.87
N GLY A 33 -4.76 9.87 -10.18
CA GLY A 33 -3.74 8.99 -10.77
C GLY A 33 -4.11 7.51 -10.78
N ASN A 34 -3.10 6.65 -10.72
CA ASN A 34 -3.27 5.19 -10.72
C ASN A 34 -2.18 4.49 -9.90
N ALA A 35 -2.48 3.26 -9.49
CA ALA A 35 -1.54 2.37 -8.80
C ALA A 35 -1.50 1.01 -9.49
N VAL A 36 -0.34 0.38 -9.50
CA VAL A 36 -0.11 -0.92 -10.13
C VAL A 36 0.08 -1.98 -9.05
N VAL A 37 -0.64 -3.08 -9.21
CA VAL A 37 -0.65 -4.21 -8.27
C VAL A 37 0.28 -5.29 -8.79
N PHE A 38 1.18 -5.76 -7.94
CA PHE A 38 2.08 -6.88 -8.23
C PHE A 38 1.98 -7.95 -7.14
N ALA A 39 2.15 -9.20 -7.52
CA ALA A 39 2.30 -10.29 -6.56
C ALA A 39 3.35 -11.29 -7.03
N THR A 40 4.07 -11.84 -6.07
CA THR A 40 5.05 -12.90 -6.29
C THR A 40 4.79 -14.06 -5.35
N SER A 41 5.14 -15.25 -5.82
CA SER A 41 5.20 -16.47 -5.00
C SER A 41 6.43 -16.47 -4.08
N ASP A 42 7.46 -15.71 -4.42
CA ASP A 42 8.69 -15.57 -3.63
C ASP A 42 8.69 -14.27 -2.83
N VAL A 43 8.06 -14.29 -1.66
CA VAL A 43 8.04 -13.16 -0.73
C VAL A 43 9.44 -12.83 -0.18
N GLY A 44 10.39 -13.77 -0.25
CA GLY A 44 11.78 -13.55 0.17
C GLY A 44 12.48 -12.50 -0.71
N ALA A 45 12.25 -12.54 -2.03
CA ALA A 45 12.81 -11.58 -2.98
C ALA A 45 12.45 -10.13 -2.63
N ILE A 46 11.22 -9.90 -2.18
CA ILE A 46 10.71 -8.57 -1.81
C ILE A 46 11.47 -7.95 -0.63
N LYS A 47 11.93 -8.77 0.33
CA LYS A 47 12.65 -8.27 1.52
C LYS A 47 13.96 -7.56 1.19
N SER A 48 14.51 -7.81 0.00
CA SER A 48 15.74 -7.19 -0.49
C SER A 48 15.53 -5.85 -1.20
N ILE A 49 14.28 -5.43 -1.43
CA ILE A 49 13.97 -4.21 -2.17
C ILE A 49 14.34 -2.98 -1.32
N ASP A 50 15.26 -2.17 -1.85
CA ASP A 50 15.59 -0.86 -1.30
C ASP A 50 14.50 0.16 -1.64
N ARG A 51 13.68 0.50 -0.65
CA ARG A 51 12.55 1.43 -0.80
C ARG A 51 12.97 2.88 -1.06
N SER A 52 14.24 3.22 -0.84
CA SER A 52 14.75 4.57 -1.12
C SER A 52 15.00 4.80 -2.61
N ARG A 53 14.94 3.74 -3.43
CA ARG A 53 15.26 3.79 -4.86
C ARG A 53 14.00 3.59 -5.72
N PRO A 54 13.96 4.17 -6.92
CA PRO A 54 12.87 3.95 -7.86
C PRO A 54 12.71 2.46 -8.23
N ILE A 55 11.47 2.02 -8.36
CA ILE A 55 11.12 0.61 -8.55
C ILE A 55 11.64 -0.02 -9.84
N GLY A 56 12.03 0.79 -10.84
CA GLY A 56 12.48 0.30 -12.15
C GLY A 56 13.67 -0.66 -12.10
N ARG A 57 14.41 -0.71 -10.99
CA ARG A 57 15.49 -1.69 -10.77
C ARG A 57 15.06 -2.99 -10.09
N PHE A 58 13.84 -3.07 -9.57
CA PHE A 58 13.36 -4.18 -8.73
C PHE A 58 12.08 -4.82 -9.28
N GLN A 59 11.73 -4.53 -10.53
CA GLN A 59 10.45 -4.94 -11.11
C GLN A 59 10.33 -6.48 -11.19
N ASP A 60 11.44 -7.19 -11.40
CA ASP A 60 11.49 -8.65 -11.41
C ASP A 60 11.19 -9.26 -10.03
N ALA A 61 11.61 -8.58 -8.94
CA ALA A 61 11.40 -9.04 -7.57
C ALA A 61 9.94 -8.87 -7.10
N LEU A 62 9.16 -8.00 -7.74
CA LEU A 62 7.74 -7.80 -7.44
C LEU A 62 6.84 -8.92 -7.97
N GLY A 63 7.34 -9.72 -8.92
CA GLY A 63 6.59 -10.77 -9.60
C GLY A 63 5.64 -10.24 -10.66
N ALA A 64 4.53 -10.97 -10.87
CA ALA A 64 3.60 -10.68 -11.95
C ALA A 64 2.79 -9.42 -11.66
N LYS A 65 2.65 -8.57 -12.69
CA LYS A 65 1.66 -7.48 -12.69
C LYS A 65 0.26 -8.09 -12.73
N LEU A 66 -0.54 -7.88 -11.69
CA LEU A 66 -1.90 -8.38 -11.60
C LEU A 66 -2.91 -7.43 -12.27
N THR A 67 -2.85 -6.14 -11.92
CA THR A 67 -3.79 -5.14 -12.43
C THR A 67 -3.29 -3.70 -12.24
N THR A 68 -4.03 -2.73 -12.75
CA THR A 68 -3.83 -1.30 -12.52
C THR A 68 -5.12 -0.69 -11.98
N LEU A 69 -5.06 -0.19 -10.75
CA LEU A 69 -6.14 0.51 -10.06
C LEU A 69 -6.18 1.96 -10.53
N GLN A 70 -7.38 2.45 -10.83
CA GLN A 70 -7.61 3.84 -11.27
C GLN A 70 -8.04 4.72 -10.10
N SER A 71 -8.11 6.04 -10.32
CA SER A 71 -8.86 6.96 -9.45
C SER A 71 -10.21 6.39 -9.04
N ASN A 72 -10.59 6.68 -7.81
CA ASN A 72 -11.78 6.19 -7.12
C ASN A 72 -11.77 4.69 -6.78
N SER A 73 -10.67 3.98 -7.03
CA SER A 73 -10.50 2.61 -6.55
C SER A 73 -9.98 2.60 -5.11
N GLY A 74 -10.49 1.68 -4.30
CA GLY A 74 -9.95 1.41 -2.98
C GLY A 74 -9.21 0.08 -2.91
N PHE A 75 -8.30 -0.05 -1.94
CA PHE A 75 -7.49 -1.25 -1.75
C PHE A 75 -7.01 -1.39 -0.30
N GLY A 76 -6.67 -2.63 0.09
CA GLY A 76 -6.21 -2.92 1.44
C GLY A 76 -7.38 -3.19 2.40
N GLU A 77 -8.51 -3.67 1.91
CA GLU A 77 -9.69 -4.06 2.67
C GLU A 77 -9.41 -5.16 3.69
N VAL A 78 -8.45 -6.05 3.40
CA VAL A 78 -8.00 -7.11 4.32
C VAL A 78 -7.48 -6.54 5.65
N SER A 79 -7.01 -5.29 5.65
CA SER A 79 -6.57 -4.59 6.86
C SER A 79 -7.68 -4.44 7.91
N PHE A 80 -8.94 -4.41 7.49
CA PHE A 80 -10.07 -4.34 8.41
C PHE A 80 -10.35 -5.66 9.14
N LEU A 81 -9.87 -6.78 8.61
CA LEU A 81 -10.03 -8.11 9.21
C LEU A 81 -9.00 -8.38 10.31
N SER A 82 -8.01 -7.49 10.46
CA SER A 82 -6.97 -7.59 11.46
C SER A 82 -7.50 -7.17 12.84
N ASP A 83 -7.19 -7.96 13.86
CA ASP A 83 -7.47 -7.60 15.26
C ASP A 83 -6.24 -6.94 15.93
N SER A 84 -6.40 -6.45 17.15
CA SER A 84 -5.33 -5.76 17.88
C SER A 84 -4.13 -6.65 18.28
N LYS A 85 -4.22 -7.96 18.07
CA LYS A 85 -3.16 -8.94 18.32
C LYS A 85 -2.59 -9.56 17.04
N HIS A 86 -3.33 -9.50 15.93
CA HIS A 86 -2.98 -10.14 14.65
C HIS A 86 -3.23 -9.17 13.50
N VAL A 87 -2.16 -8.55 13.01
CA VAL A 87 -2.18 -7.72 11.81
C VAL A 87 -1.87 -8.59 10.60
N ALA A 88 -2.86 -8.75 9.71
CA ALA A 88 -2.68 -9.48 8.47
C ALA A 88 -1.67 -8.74 7.56
N PRO A 89 -0.65 -9.42 7.02
CA PRO A 89 0.29 -8.80 6.11
C PRO A 89 -0.36 -8.48 4.76
N ARG A 90 0.21 -7.52 4.03
CA ARG A 90 -0.20 -7.18 2.67
C ARG A 90 -0.04 -8.40 1.75
N THR A 91 -1.09 -8.74 1.01
CA THR A 91 -1.10 -9.89 0.09
C THR A 91 -0.48 -9.58 -1.27
N ALA A 92 -0.28 -8.30 -1.59
CA ALA A 92 0.29 -7.81 -2.84
C ALA A 92 1.11 -6.53 -2.60
N SER A 93 1.99 -6.21 -3.55
CA SER A 93 2.75 -4.95 -3.58
C SER A 93 2.01 -3.92 -4.41
N ILE A 94 1.99 -2.67 -3.96
CA ILE A 94 1.31 -1.56 -4.64
C ILE A 94 2.32 -0.45 -4.93
N ILE A 95 2.41 -0.09 -6.20
CA ILE A 95 3.36 0.91 -6.71
C ILE A 95 2.58 2.03 -7.40
N SER A 96 2.94 3.29 -7.17
CA SER A 96 2.33 4.43 -7.87
C SER A 96 2.69 4.41 -9.35
N GLY A 97 1.71 4.47 -10.26
CA GLY A 97 1.96 4.52 -11.70
C GLY A 97 2.17 5.94 -12.26
N GLY A 98 1.97 6.97 -11.43
CA GLY A 98 2.32 8.37 -11.69
C GLY A 98 1.18 9.38 -11.51
N GLY A 99 1.54 10.58 -11.04
CA GLY A 99 0.61 11.71 -10.83
C GLY A 99 -0.45 11.47 -9.76
N GLY A 100 -0.16 10.58 -8.80
CA GLY A 100 -1.18 10.02 -7.92
C GLY A 100 -1.27 10.67 -6.55
N GLU A 101 -2.46 11.14 -6.20
CA GLU A 101 -2.81 11.50 -4.82
C GLU A 101 -3.65 10.37 -4.24
N ILE A 102 -3.21 9.84 -3.09
CA ILE A 102 -3.85 8.71 -2.44
C ILE A 102 -4.28 9.13 -1.05
N GLU A 103 -5.54 8.93 -0.74
CA GLU A 103 -6.08 9.11 0.60
C GLU A 103 -5.93 7.83 1.40
N ILE A 104 -5.62 7.98 2.69
CA ILE A 104 -5.43 6.87 3.61
C ILE A 104 -6.39 7.03 4.77
N ASP A 105 -7.19 6.00 5.01
CA ASP A 105 -7.91 5.86 6.26
C ASP A 105 -6.97 5.24 7.30
N GLY A 106 -6.32 6.12 8.07
CA GLY A 106 -5.46 5.72 9.17
C GLY A 106 -6.28 5.49 10.42
N LYS A 107 -6.59 4.22 10.75
CA LYS A 107 -6.90 3.86 12.15
C LYS A 107 -5.65 4.08 13.01
N LYS A 108 -5.40 5.32 13.43
CA LYS A 108 -4.58 5.57 14.61
C LYS A 108 -5.37 5.06 15.81
N ASN A 109 -5.08 3.85 16.27
CA ASN A 109 -5.31 3.51 17.66
C ASN A 109 -4.48 4.50 18.49
N LYS A 110 -5.13 5.57 18.98
CA LYS A 110 -4.57 6.37 20.07
C LYS A 110 -4.32 5.40 21.22
N LYS A 111 -3.06 5.10 21.52
CA LYS A 111 -2.71 4.73 22.89
C LYS A 111 -3.00 5.97 23.72
N GLU A 112 -4.08 5.94 24.48
CA GLU A 112 -4.23 6.82 25.64
C GLU A 112 -3.05 6.51 26.58
N ILE A 113 -2.21 7.51 26.78
CA ILE A 113 -1.22 7.51 27.87
C ILE A 113 -1.95 8.19 29.03
N HIS A 114 -2.26 7.39 30.05
CA HIS A 114 -2.76 7.84 31.36
C HIS A 114 -1.68 8.63 32.12
#